data_AF-A0A0T6B336-F1
#
_entry.id   AF-A0A0T6B336-F1
#
_cell.length_a   1.000
_cell.length_b   1.000
_cell.length_c   1.000
_cell.angle_alpha   90.00
_cell.angle_beta   90.00
_cell.angle_gamma   90.00
#
_symmetry.space_group_name_H-M   'P 1'
#
loop_
_entity.id
_entity.type
_entity.pdbx_description
1 polymer ?
#
loop_
_entity_poly.entity_id
_entity_poly.type
_entity_poly.pdbx_seq_one_letter_code
_entity_poly.pdbx_strand_id
1 'polypeptide(L)'
;FTGIPMSIRPKAWSYLCGGNILSENCEIKYETLVTQTCDTKSLEEIKKDLHRQFPYHEMFISEEKPGQQELLNVLKAYTIYNPTAGYCQAQAPVAAFLLMHMPAVQAFWCLVRISDNYLENYYSPSMEVVRRDGLILQALLKKLCMPAYKHLK
;
A
#
# COMPACT_ATOMS: atom_id res chain seq x y z
N PHE A 1 -17.90 7.27 -16.07
CA PHE A 1 -18.07 5.94 -15.44
C PHE A 1 -18.66 6.13 -14.05
N THR A 2 -19.60 5.28 -13.63
CA THR A 2 -20.31 5.36 -12.33
C THR A 2 -19.55 4.72 -11.16
N GLY A 3 -18.38 4.14 -11.40
CA GLY A 3 -17.52 3.54 -10.37
C GLY A 3 -17.99 2.16 -9.88
N ILE A 4 -17.17 1.51 -9.05
CA ILE A 4 -17.50 0.20 -8.45
C ILE A 4 -18.25 0.44 -7.11
N PRO A 5 -19.48 -0.09 -6.94
CA PRO A 5 -20.24 0.01 -5.69
C PRO A 5 -19.48 -0.52 -4.48
N MET A 6 -19.62 0.14 -3.32
CA MET A 6 -18.87 -0.20 -2.10
C MET A 6 -19.00 -1.66 -1.67
N SER A 7 -20.21 -2.22 -1.78
CA SER A 7 -20.51 -3.59 -1.37
C SER A 7 -19.74 -4.66 -2.15
N ILE A 8 -19.27 -4.35 -3.36
CA ILE A 8 -18.54 -5.31 -4.21
C ILE A 8 -17.06 -4.96 -4.37
N ARG A 9 -16.58 -3.80 -3.85
CA ARG A 9 -15.18 -3.38 -3.93
C ARG A 9 -14.20 -4.43 -3.41
N PRO A 10 -14.36 -5.02 -2.20
CA PRO A 10 -13.42 -6.03 -1.71
C PRO A 10 -13.22 -7.15 -2.73
N LYS A 11 -14.32 -7.72 -3.22
CA LYS A 11 -14.29 -8.79 -4.22
C LYS A 11 -13.69 -8.30 -5.55
N ALA A 12 -14.24 -7.24 -6.11
CA ALA A 12 -13.84 -6.72 -7.42
C ALA A 12 -12.36 -6.31 -7.47
N TRP A 13 -11.88 -5.59 -6.46
CA TRP A 13 -10.49 -5.16 -6.40
C TRP A 13 -9.52 -6.33 -6.22
N SER A 14 -9.85 -7.31 -5.37
CA SER A 14 -9.04 -8.53 -5.26
C SER A 14 -8.93 -9.28 -6.58
N TYR A 15 -10.00 -9.36 -7.39
CA TYR A 15 -9.92 -9.95 -8.74
C TYR A 15 -9.12 -9.09 -9.72
N LEU A 16 -9.30 -7.76 -9.69
CA LEU A 16 -8.65 -6.85 -10.63
C LEU A 16 -7.13 -6.81 -10.46
N CYS A 17 -6.61 -6.82 -9.23
CA CYS A 17 -5.17 -6.90 -8.98
C CYS A 17 -4.64 -8.35 -8.95
N GLY A 18 -5.53 -9.34 -8.93
CA GLY A 18 -5.18 -10.76 -8.80
C GLY A 18 -4.77 -11.19 -7.39
N GLY A 19 -5.13 -10.42 -6.36
CA GLY A 19 -4.86 -10.73 -4.95
C GLY A 19 -5.55 -12.01 -4.49
N ASN A 20 -6.73 -12.32 -5.02
CA ASN A 20 -7.44 -13.56 -4.73
C ASN A 20 -6.67 -14.79 -5.23
N ILE A 21 -6.14 -14.73 -6.47
CA ILE A 21 -5.39 -15.83 -7.09
C ILE A 21 -4.09 -16.07 -6.31
N LEU A 22 -3.41 -14.99 -5.93
CA LEU A 22 -2.20 -15.09 -5.12
C LEU A 22 -2.50 -15.71 -3.74
N SER A 23 -3.56 -15.27 -3.05
CA SER A 23 -3.95 -15.83 -1.76
C SER A 23 -4.26 -17.33 -1.81
N GLU A 24 -4.86 -17.81 -2.90
CA GLU A 24 -5.22 -19.21 -3.09
C GLU A 24 -3.99 -20.07 -3.39
N ASN A 25 -3.11 -19.58 -4.26
CA ASN A 25 -1.94 -20.33 -4.74
C ASN A 25 -0.70 -20.20 -3.84
N CYS A 26 -0.65 -19.22 -2.94
CA CYS A 26 0.48 -19.07 -2.04
C CYS A 26 0.41 -20.09 -0.90
N GLU A 27 1.52 -20.81 -0.70
CA GLU A 27 1.68 -21.74 0.43
C GLU A 27 1.74 -20.99 1.77
N ILE A 28 2.35 -19.81 1.78
CA ILE A 28 2.46 -18.96 2.95
C ILE A 28 1.12 -18.26 3.20
N LYS A 29 0.59 -18.39 4.42
CA LYS A 29 -0.66 -17.74 4.82
C LYS A 29 -0.39 -16.46 5.60
N TYR A 30 -1.28 -15.48 5.43
CA TYR A 30 -1.20 -14.19 6.12
C TYR A 30 -1.13 -14.37 7.64
N GLU A 31 -1.94 -15.28 8.17
CA GLU A 31 -2.01 -15.61 9.59
C GLU A 31 -0.66 -16.07 10.13
N THR A 32 0.11 -16.81 9.33
CA THR A 32 1.47 -17.26 9.67
C THR A 32 2.47 -16.11 9.65
N LEU A 33 2.31 -15.13 8.76
CA LEU A 33 3.18 -13.95 8.70
C LEU A 33 2.93 -13.00 9.88
N VAL A 34 1.67 -12.88 10.33
CA VAL A 34 1.30 -12.04 11.47
C VAL A 34 1.89 -12.56 12.78
N THR A 35 2.10 -13.87 12.94
CA THR A 35 2.71 -14.42 14.16
C THR A 35 4.24 -14.32 14.17
N GLN A 36 4.86 -14.06 13.03
CA GLN A 36 6.31 -13.95 12.92
C GLN A 36 6.85 -12.62 13.46
N THR A 37 8.11 -12.68 13.90
CA THR A 37 8.91 -11.53 14.31
C THR A 37 9.45 -10.80 13.09
N CYS A 38 9.26 -9.48 13.04
CA CYS A 38 9.83 -8.61 12.02
C CYS A 38 11.12 -7.98 12.54
N ASP A 39 11.97 -7.51 11.61
CA ASP A 39 13.11 -6.66 11.93
C ASP A 39 12.69 -5.44 12.76
N THR A 40 13.45 -5.15 13.82
CA THR A 40 13.14 -4.08 14.77
C THR A 40 13.12 -2.71 14.10
N LYS A 41 13.98 -2.47 13.10
CA LYS A 41 14.04 -1.18 12.40
C LYS A 41 12.77 -0.96 11.58
N SER A 42 12.36 -1.96 10.78
CA SER A 42 11.10 -1.87 10.02
C SER A 42 9.89 -1.70 10.93
N LEU A 43 9.85 -2.39 12.07
CA LEU A 43 8.76 -2.26 13.03
C LEU A 43 8.65 -0.84 13.60
N GLU A 44 9.77 -0.22 13.97
CA GLU A 44 9.79 1.14 14.49
C GLU A 44 9.45 2.18 13.43
N GLU A 45 9.85 1.97 12.17
CA GLU A 45 9.46 2.82 11.04
C GLU A 45 7.95 2.73 10.78
N ILE A 46 7.37 1.53 10.80
CA ILE A 46 5.92 1.34 10.64
C ILE A 46 5.16 2.08 11.76
N LYS A 47 5.52 1.87 13.03
CA LYS A 47 4.86 2.54 14.17
C LYS A 47 4.89 4.07 14.05
N LYS A 48 6.02 4.63 13.59
CA LYS A 48 6.15 6.07 13.32
C LYS A 48 5.27 6.55 12.18
N ASP A 49 4.81 5.70 11.27
CA ASP A 49 3.91 6.09 10.20
C ASP A 49 2.43 5.88 10.52
N LEU A 50 2.09 4.94 11.42
CA LEU A 50 0.69 4.63 11.76
C LEU A 50 -0.11 5.88 12.17
N HIS A 51 0.44 6.71 13.05
CA HIS A 51 -0.24 7.92 13.55
C HIS A 51 -0.49 8.98 12.47
N ARG A 52 0.20 8.89 11.32
CA ARG A 52 0.02 9.81 10.19
C ARG A 52 -1.01 9.32 9.18
N GLN A 53 -1.40 8.04 9.22
CA GLN A 53 -2.31 7.47 8.24
C GLN A 53 -3.76 7.73 8.63
N PHE A 54 -4.40 8.64 7.89
CA PHE A 54 -5.81 8.98 8.07
C PHE A 54 -6.19 9.26 9.55
N PRO A 55 -5.52 10.22 10.21
CA PRO A 55 -5.60 10.43 11.66
C PRO A 55 -7.00 10.81 12.17
N TYR A 56 -7.90 11.23 11.28
CA TYR A 56 -9.27 11.61 11.61
C TYR A 56 -10.30 10.52 11.23
N HIS A 57 -9.85 9.41 10.65
CA HIS A 57 -10.74 8.31 10.25
C HIS A 57 -11.02 7.40 11.46
N GLU A 58 -12.27 7.02 11.65
CA GLU A 58 -12.73 6.27 12.84
C GLU A 58 -11.93 4.98 13.11
N MET A 59 -11.50 4.30 12.05
CA MET A 59 -10.68 3.09 12.15
C MET A 59 -9.26 3.34 12.70
N PHE A 60 -8.69 4.53 12.49
CA PHE A 60 -7.27 4.81 12.71
C PHE A 60 -7.01 5.95 13.73
N ILE A 61 -8.06 6.57 14.28
CA ILE A 61 -7.98 7.75 15.15
C ILE A 61 -7.20 7.55 16.46
N SER A 62 -7.04 6.32 16.94
CA SER A 62 -6.33 6.01 18.19
C SER A 62 -5.58 4.69 18.07
N GLU A 63 -4.46 4.57 18.78
CA GLU A 63 -3.68 3.32 18.91
C GLU A 63 -4.49 2.19 19.57
N GLU A 64 -5.51 2.53 20.35
CA GLU A 64 -6.42 1.56 20.97
C GLU A 64 -7.44 0.99 19.99
N LYS A 65 -7.57 1.58 18.79
CA LYS A 65 -8.51 1.10 17.78
C LYS A 65 -7.96 -0.14 17.07
N PRO A 66 -8.81 -1.16 16.82
CA PRO A 66 -8.40 -2.35 16.07
C PRO A 66 -7.78 -2.05 14.70
N GLY A 67 -8.20 -0.97 14.04
CA GLY A 67 -7.70 -0.61 12.71
C GLY A 67 -6.21 -0.25 12.69
N GLN A 68 -5.66 0.40 13.72
CA GLN A 68 -4.22 0.63 13.79
C GLN A 68 -3.43 -0.67 13.98
N GLN A 69 -3.95 -1.59 14.80
CA GLN A 69 -3.33 -2.90 14.99
C GLN A 69 -3.39 -3.74 13.70
N GLU A 70 -4.50 -3.69 12.96
CA GLU A 70 -4.61 -4.34 11.65
C GLU A 70 -3.65 -3.73 10.63
N LEU A 71 -3.50 -2.41 10.60
CA LEU A 71 -2.56 -1.73 9.73
C LEU A 71 -1.11 -2.11 10.05
N LEU A 72 -0.75 -2.16 11.32
CA LEU A 72 0.54 -2.66 11.78
C LEU A 72 0.77 -4.11 11.32
N ASN A 73 -0.23 -4.98 11.49
CA ASN A 73 -0.13 -6.39 11.11
C ASN A 73 0.04 -6.57 9.61
N VAL A 74 -0.72 -5.84 8.78
CA VAL A 74 -0.62 -5.90 7.32
C VAL A 74 0.76 -5.42 6.84
N LEU A 75 1.24 -4.29 7.35
CA LEU A 75 2.54 -3.75 6.96
C LEU A 75 3.68 -4.65 7.43
N LYS A 76 3.61 -5.16 8.67
CA LYS A 76 4.59 -6.12 9.20
C LYS A 76 4.61 -7.42 8.39
N ALA A 77 3.44 -7.98 8.07
CA ALA A 77 3.36 -9.18 7.25
C ALA A 77 3.96 -8.95 5.86
N TYR A 78 3.76 -7.77 5.28
CA TYR A 78 4.32 -7.40 3.98
C TYR A 78 5.85 -7.39 4.02
N THR A 79 6.47 -6.78 5.03
CA THR A 79 7.93 -6.71 5.14
C THR A 79 8.57 -8.08 5.33
N ILE A 80 7.87 -9.01 6.00
CA ILE A 80 8.31 -10.39 6.17
C ILE A 80 8.16 -11.17 4.86
N TYR A 81 7.04 -10.98 4.15
CA TYR A 81 6.77 -11.64 2.87
C TYR A 81 7.72 -11.20 1.75
N ASN A 82 8.02 -9.90 1.68
CA ASN A 82 8.91 -9.32 0.68
C ASN A 82 10.09 -8.58 1.35
N PRO A 83 11.09 -9.32 1.89
CA PRO A 83 12.19 -8.73 2.64
C PRO A 83 13.12 -7.85 1.79
N THR A 84 13.19 -8.11 0.47
CA THR A 84 13.98 -7.30 -0.47
C THR A 84 13.37 -5.92 -0.69
N ALA A 85 12.03 -5.83 -0.81
CA ALA A 85 11.34 -4.55 -0.85
C ALA A 85 11.36 -3.86 0.52
N GLY A 86 11.19 -4.64 1.60
CA GLY A 86 11.12 -4.14 2.96
C GLY A 86 9.97 -3.15 3.16
N TYR A 87 10.12 -2.30 4.18
CA TYR A 87 9.16 -1.24 4.47
C TYR A 87 9.52 0.04 3.71
N CYS A 88 8.53 0.60 3.00
CA CYS A 88 8.60 1.93 2.42
C CYS A 88 7.40 2.73 2.91
N GLN A 89 7.62 3.98 3.34
CA GLN A 89 6.57 4.85 3.91
C GLN A 89 5.36 5.02 2.99
N ALA A 90 5.57 4.93 1.66
CA ALA A 90 4.51 5.01 0.66
C ALA A 90 3.54 3.81 0.67
N GLN A 91 3.86 2.72 1.37
CA GLN A 91 2.99 1.54 1.50
C GLN A 91 1.88 1.76 2.54
N ALA A 92 2.16 2.47 3.63
CA ALA A 92 1.21 2.71 4.72
C ALA A 92 -0.12 3.32 4.28
N PRO A 93 -0.17 4.39 3.46
CA PRO A 93 -1.45 4.95 3.00
C PRO A 93 -2.22 3.98 2.10
N VAL A 94 -1.53 3.16 1.29
CA VAL A 94 -2.16 2.16 0.42
C VAL A 94 -2.78 1.05 1.26
N ALA A 95 -2.03 0.52 2.23
CA ALA A 95 -2.51 -0.51 3.14
C ALA A 95 -3.72 -0.03 3.97
N ALA A 96 -3.66 1.19 4.51
CA ALA A 96 -4.75 1.78 5.27
C ALA A 96 -6.00 1.97 4.39
N PHE A 97 -5.85 2.44 3.16
CA PHE A 97 -6.97 2.58 2.22
C PHE A 97 -7.61 1.23 1.87
N LEU A 98 -6.81 0.18 1.68
CA LEU A 98 -7.34 -1.17 1.46
C LEU A 98 -8.13 -1.64 2.69
N LEU A 99 -7.60 -1.48 3.90
CA LEU A 99 -8.28 -1.86 5.15
C LEU A 99 -9.61 -1.15 5.36
N MET A 100 -9.79 0.10 4.88
CA MET A 100 -11.09 0.78 4.91
C MET A 100 -12.16 0.09 4.06
N HIS A 101 -11.76 -0.76 3.12
CA HIS A 101 -12.66 -1.34 2.12
C HIS A 101 -12.68 -2.87 2.11
N MET A 102 -11.76 -3.54 2.80
CA MET A 102 -11.71 -4.99 2.85
C MET A 102 -11.04 -5.53 4.13
N PRO A 103 -11.35 -6.77 4.54
CA PRO A 103 -10.67 -7.45 5.64
C PRO A 103 -9.14 -7.56 5.45
N ALA A 104 -8.42 -7.66 6.57
CA ALA A 104 -6.95 -7.65 6.59
C ALA A 104 -6.27 -8.66 5.65
N VAL A 105 -6.77 -9.90 5.55
CA VAL A 105 -6.22 -10.92 4.64
C VAL A 105 -6.29 -10.45 3.19
N GLN A 106 -7.43 -9.89 2.77
CA GLN A 106 -7.62 -9.40 1.41
C GLN A 106 -6.78 -8.14 1.17
N ALA A 107 -6.74 -7.22 2.15
CA ALA A 107 -5.93 -6.01 2.07
C ALA A 107 -4.45 -6.33 1.90
N PHE A 108 -3.95 -7.32 2.65
CA PHE A 108 -2.58 -7.81 2.54
C PHE A 108 -2.27 -8.34 1.13
N TRP A 109 -3.05 -9.28 0.61
CA TRP A 109 -2.78 -9.85 -0.72
C TRP A 109 -2.97 -8.84 -1.86
N CYS A 110 -3.92 -7.91 -1.71
CA CYS A 110 -4.05 -6.78 -2.63
C CYS A 110 -2.81 -5.87 -2.59
N LEU A 111 -2.30 -5.55 -1.40
CA LEU A 111 -1.09 -4.75 -1.23
C LEU A 111 0.10 -5.43 -1.93
N VAL A 112 0.32 -6.72 -1.68
CA VAL A 112 1.38 -7.51 -2.35
C VAL A 112 1.28 -7.40 -3.86
N ARG A 113 0.09 -7.63 -4.42
CA ARG A 113 -0.11 -7.55 -5.88
C ARG A 113 0.05 -6.15 -6.45
N ILE A 114 -0.41 -5.13 -5.75
CA ILE A 114 -0.24 -3.74 -6.18
C ILE A 114 1.25 -3.40 -6.21
N SER A 115 1.97 -3.75 -5.15
CA SER A 115 3.41 -3.54 -5.04
C SER A 115 4.20 -4.26 -6.13
N ASP A 116 3.92 -5.54 -6.36
CA ASP A 116 4.73 -6.37 -7.26
C ASP A 116 4.42 -6.12 -8.74
N ASN A 117 3.15 -5.89 -9.09
CA ASN A 117 2.75 -5.83 -10.51
C ASN A 117 2.58 -4.42 -11.07
N TYR A 118 2.18 -3.46 -10.24
CA TYR A 118 1.81 -2.11 -10.70
C TYR A 118 2.82 -1.06 -10.25
N LEU A 119 3.44 -1.28 -9.10
CA LEU A 119 4.41 -0.39 -8.47
C LEU A 119 5.79 -1.04 -8.38
N GLU A 120 6.11 -1.89 -9.37
CA GLU A 120 7.41 -2.54 -9.44
C GLU A 120 8.53 -1.50 -9.37
N ASN A 121 9.47 -1.68 -8.44
CA ASN A 121 10.58 -0.76 -8.17
C ASN A 121 10.19 0.67 -7.73
N TYR A 122 8.92 0.99 -7.50
CA TYR A 122 8.52 2.30 -6.92
C TYR A 122 8.98 2.47 -5.49
N TYR A 123 8.99 1.37 -4.72
CA TYR A 123 9.43 1.35 -3.32
C TYR A 123 10.95 1.19 -3.17
N SER A 124 11.69 1.14 -4.28
CA SER A 124 13.15 1.05 -4.24
C SER A 124 13.75 2.29 -3.58
N PRO A 125 14.78 2.13 -2.73
CA PRO A 125 15.52 3.26 -2.16
C PRO A 125 16.11 4.21 -3.20
N SER A 126 16.39 3.74 -4.42
CA SER A 126 16.93 4.59 -5.50
C SER A 126 15.90 5.58 -6.06
N MET A 127 14.61 5.31 -5.85
CA MET A 127 13.48 6.09 -6.38
C MET A 127 13.55 6.31 -7.91
N GLU A 128 14.25 5.45 -8.65
CA GLU A 128 14.51 5.67 -10.08
C GLU A 128 13.23 5.72 -10.90
N VAL A 129 12.28 4.82 -10.64
CA VAL A 129 10.99 4.80 -11.33
C VAL A 129 10.17 6.05 -10.98
N VAL A 130 10.11 6.42 -9.70
CA VAL A 130 9.40 7.63 -9.24
C VAL A 130 9.96 8.89 -9.92
N ARG A 131 11.29 9.00 -10.01
CA ARG A 131 11.96 10.13 -10.68
C ARG A 131 11.65 10.15 -12.17
N ARG A 132 11.68 8.99 -12.83
CA ARG A 132 11.33 8.86 -14.25
C ARG A 132 9.90 9.33 -14.51
N ASP A 133 8.96 8.89 -13.69
CA ASP A 133 7.56 9.28 -13.80
C ASP A 133 7.33 10.76 -13.52
N GLY A 134 8.11 11.34 -12.60
CA GLY A 134 8.17 12.79 -12.42
C GLY A 134 8.59 13.53 -13.69
N LEU A 135 9.57 13.03 -14.44
CA LEU A 135 9.99 13.61 -15.72
C LEU A 135 8.92 13.45 -16.81
N ILE A 136 8.23 12.30 -16.84
CA ILE A 136 7.11 12.07 -17.77
C ILE A 136 5.98 13.07 -17.47
N LEU A 137 5.63 13.26 -16.20
CA LEU A 137 4.63 14.25 -15.79
C LEU A 137 5.04 15.67 -16.20
N GLN A 138 6.30 16.06 -15.99
CA GLN A 138 6.81 17.36 -16.44
C GLN A 138 6.70 17.54 -17.96
N ALA A 139 7.02 16.50 -18.74
CA ALA A 139 6.89 16.53 -20.19
C ALA A 139 5.42 16.65 -20.65
N LEU A 140 4.51 15.93 -19.98
CA LEU A 140 3.07 16.02 -20.24
C LEU A 140 2.52 17.40 -19.89
N LEU A 141 2.92 17.98 -18.75
CA LEU A 141 2.54 19.34 -18.38
C LEU A 141 3.02 20.35 -19.41
N LYS A 142 4.27 20.23 -19.87
CA LYS A 142 4.80 21.08 -20.94
C LYS A 142 3.96 20.99 -22.22
N LYS A 143 3.48 19.80 -22.57
CA LYS A 143 2.69 19.56 -23.79
C LYS A 143 1.24 20.01 -23.67
N LEU A 144 0.61 19.77 -22.52
CA LEU A 144 -0.84 19.90 -22.33
C LEU A 144 -1.24 21.18 -21.60
N CYS A 145 -0.39 21.72 -20.72
CA CYS A 145 -0.67 22.91 -19.92
C CYS A 145 0.59 23.74 -19.69
N MET A 146 0.99 24.49 -20.72
CA MET A 146 2.16 25.37 -20.68
C MET A 146 2.14 26.39 -19.51
N PRO A 147 1.00 27.02 -19.15
CA PRO A 147 0.97 27.95 -18.01
C PRO A 147 1.36 27.27 -16.69
N ALA A 148 0.80 26.09 -16.41
CA ALA A 148 1.14 25.33 -15.20
C ALA A 148 2.61 24.89 -15.22
N TYR A 149 3.11 24.41 -16.37
CA TYR A 149 4.51 24.04 -16.53
C TYR A 149 5.48 25.20 -16.22
N LYS A 150 5.16 26.42 -16.65
CA LYS A 150 6.00 27.60 -16.35
C LYS A 150 5.98 28.00 -14.87
N HIS A 151 4.87 27.80 -14.18
CA HIS A 151 4.74 28.14 -12.76
C HIS A 151 5.42 27.13 -11.83
N LEU A 152 5.49 25.87 -12.24
CA LEU A 152 6.11 24.78 -11.48
C LEU A 152 7.61 24.59 -11.77
N LYS A 153 8.19 25.42 -12.65
CA LYS A 153 9.60 25.35 -13.05
C LYS A 153 10.46 26.28 -12.21
#